data_AF-A0A5K0YPH4-F1
#
_entry.id   AF-A0A5K0YPH4-F1
#
_cell.length_a   1.000
_cell.length_b   1.000
_cell.length_c   1.000
_cell.angle_alpha   90.00
_cell.angle_beta   90.00
_cell.angle_gamma   90.00
#
_symmetry.space_group_name_H-M   'P 1'
#
loop_
_entity.id
_entity.type
_entity.pdbx_description
1 polymer ?
#
loop_
_entity_poly.entity_id
_entity_poly.type
_entity_poly.pdbx_seq_one_letter_code
_entity_poly.pdbx_strand_id
1 'polypeptide(L)' 'AARGGHSVTLVGSRLFMFGGEGAKGRLLNDLHVLYLETMKWDTVKTT' A
#
# COMPACT_ATOMS: atom_id res chain seq x y z
N ALA A 1 -2.96 -0.02 8.99
CA ALA A 1 -2.89 1.27 9.69
C ALA A 1 -3.27 2.39 8.73
N ALA A 2 -3.90 3.47 9.21
CA ALA A 2 -4.19 4.64 8.38
C ALA A 2 -2.89 5.32 7.94
N ARG A 3 -2.88 5.84 6.70
CA ARG A 3 -1.75 6.53 6.09
C ARG A 3 -2.22 7.62 5.14
N GLY A 4 -1.44 8.68 4.96
CA GLY A 4 -1.66 9.77 4.00
C GLY A 4 -0.48 9.93 3.03
N GLY A 5 -0.65 10.67 1.94
CA GLY A 5 0.45 10.98 1.00
C GLY A 5 1.11 9.78 0.32
N HIS A 6 0.44 8.63 0.29
CA HIS A 6 0.93 7.41 -0.35
C HIS A 6 0.69 7.47 -1.86
N SER A 7 1.48 6.72 -2.64
CA SER A 7 1.21 6.51 -4.06
C SER A 7 0.38 5.24 -4.26
N VAL A 8 -0.60 5.30 -5.15
CA VAL A 8 -1.40 4.13 -5.57
C VAL A 8 -1.33 3.98 -7.08
N THR A 9 -1.09 2.76 -7.56
CA THR A 9 -1.12 2.45 -8.99
C THR A 9 -1.94 1.18 -9.24
N LEU A 10 -2.85 1.25 -10.22
CA LEU A 10 -3.62 0.11 -10.69
C LEU A 10 -2.85 -0.63 -11.78
N VAL A 11 -2.66 -1.95 -11.62
CA VAL A 11 -2.09 -2.83 -12.65
C VAL A 11 -2.92 -4.11 -12.76
N GLY A 12 -3.69 -4.23 -13.85
CA GLY A 12 -4.69 -5.29 -13.99
C GLY A 12 -5.77 -5.17 -12.91
N SER A 13 -6.06 -6.27 -12.20
CA SER A 13 -7.03 -6.32 -11.10
C SER A 13 -6.40 -6.09 -9.71
N ARG A 14 -5.25 -5.41 -9.64
CA ARG A 14 -4.50 -5.19 -8.40
C ARG A 14 -4.16 -3.71 -8.20
N LEU A 15 -4.43 -3.18 -7.00
CA LEU A 15 -3.94 -1.88 -6.57
C LEU A 15 -2.66 -2.06 -5.76
N PHE A 16 -1.59 -1.39 -6.18
CA PHE A 16 -0.32 -1.33 -5.48
C PHE A 16 -0.22 -0.01 -4.74
N MET A 17 0.00 -0.06 -3.43
CA MET A 17 0.13 1.11 -2.57
C MET A 17 1.52 1.12 -1.94
N PHE A 18 2.32 2.14 -2.26
CA PHE A 18 3.68 2.27 -1.74
C PHE A 18 3.80 3.49 -0.81
N GLY A 19 4.46 3.26 0.33
CA GLY A 19 4.90 4.30 1.24
C GLY A 19 3.79 5.17 1.82
N GLY A 20 4.06 6.48 1.91
CA GLY A 20 3.22 7.47 2.58
C GLY A 20 3.64 7.75 4.03
N GLU A 21 2.79 8.48 4.74
CA GLU A 21 3.02 8.90 6.12
C GLU A 21 1.97 8.25 7.04
N GLY A 22 2.45 7.51 8.05
CA GLY A 22 1.64 6.92 9.09
C GLY A 22 1.45 7.83 10.30
N ALA A 23 1.04 7.26 11.43
CA ALA A 23 0.86 8.01 12.66
C ALA A 23 2.16 8.71 13.11
N LYS A 24 2.02 9.90 13.72
CA LYS A 24 3.12 10.71 14.26
C LYS A 24 4.19 11.09 13.22
N GLY A 25 3.81 11.25 11.95
CA GLY A 25 4.76 11.67 10.90
C GLY A 25 5.70 10.56 10.43
N ARG A 26 5.43 9.29 10.75
CA ARG A 26 6.32 8.20 10.37
C ARG A 26 6.25 7.94 8.87
N LEU A 27 7.35 8.21 8.15
CA LEU A 27 7.48 7.83 6.75
C LEU A 27 7.52 6.31 6.60
N LEU A 28 6.81 5.80 5.59
CA LEU A 28 6.66 4.39 5.30
C LEU A 28 7.37 4.05 4.00
N ASN A 29 7.96 2.86 3.95
CA ASN A 29 8.65 2.29 2.78
C ASN A 29 8.15 0.87 2.45
N ASP A 30 6.95 0.53 2.92
CA ASP A 30 6.29 -0.75 2.68
C ASP A 30 5.43 -0.71 1.42
N LEU A 31 5.24 -1.87 0.81
CA LEU A 31 4.38 -2.07 -0.35
C LEU A 31 3.19 -2.96 0.05
N HIS A 32 1.99 -2.46 -0.21
CA HIS A 32 0.73 -3.18 -0.01
C HIS A 32 0.07 -3.45 -1.35
N VAL A 33 -0.61 -4.59 -1.46
CA VAL A 33 -1.39 -4.97 -2.65
C VAL A 33 -2.82 -5.26 -2.25
N LEU A 34 -3.79 -4.63 -2.90
CA LEU A 34 -5.20 -5.01 -2.83
C LEU A 34 -5.56 -5.79 -4.10
N TYR A 35 -6.00 -7.03 -3.92
CA TYR A 35 -6.57 -7.85 -4.98
C TYR A 35 -8.05 -7.49 -5.14
N LEU A 36 -8.41 -6.81 -6.23
CA LEU A 36 -9.78 -6.29 -6.42
C LEU A 36 -10.83 -7.40 -6.59
N GLU A 37 -10.42 -8.57 -7.07
CA GLU A 37 -11.31 -9.73 -7.23
C GLU A 37 -11.77 -10.32 -5.90
N THR A 38 -10.92 -10.25 -4.87
CA THR A 38 -11.17 -10.88 -3.56
C THR A 38 -11.32 -9.88 -2.44
N MET A 39 -11.02 -8.61 -2.70
CA MET A 39 -10.92 -7.52 -1.73
C MET A 39 -9.96 -7.83 -0.56
N LYS A 40 -8.94 -8.68 -0.80
CA LYS A 40 -7.93 -9.05 0.19
C LYS A 40 -6.67 -8.21 0.03
N TRP A 41 -6.09 -7.85 1.16
CA TRP A 41 -4.81 -7.16 1.25
C TRP A 41 -3.66 -8.14 1.49
N ASP A 42 -2.52 -7.84 0.88
CA ASP A 42 -1.23 -8.50 1.16
C ASP A 42 -0.12 -7.45 1.35
N THR A 43 0.92 -7.80 2.11
CA THR A 43 2.10 -6.96 2.34
C THR A 43 3.32 -7.60 1.70
N VAL A 44 3.93 -6.89 0.76
CA VAL A 44 5.13 -7.35 0.07
C VAL A 44 6.35 -6.94 0.89
N LYS A 45 7.21 -7.91 1.21
CA LYS A 45 8.52 -7.63 1.79
C LYS A 45 9.36 -6.86 0.77
N THR A 46 9.74 -5.64 1.14
CA THR A 46 10.75 -4.84 0.46
C THR A 46 12.12 -5.13 1.11
N THR A 47 13.19 -5.11 0.31
CA THR A 47 14.58 -5.30 0.77
C THR A 47 15.23 -3.97 1.13
#